data_AF-A0A1A8L4L6-F1
#
_entry.id   AF-A0A1A8L4L6-F1
#
_cell.length_a   1.000
_cell.length_b   1.000
_cell.length_c   1.000
_cell.angle_alpha   90.00
_cell.angle_beta   90.00
_cell.angle_gamma   90.00
#
_symmetry.space_group_name_H-M   'P 1'
#
loop_
_entity.id
_entity.type
_entity.pdbx_description
1 polymer ?
#
loop_
_entity_poly.entity_id
_entity_poly.type
_entity_poly.pdbx_seq_one_letter_code
_entity_poly.pdbx_strand_id
1 'polypeptide(L)'
;SSMKASVQLNTCLLDDKRPKIKMVTPRMMKMRPGAEQNMMVEVNYRQGHEGTTLDTAVQDVYLCASMEFLHTVADIFLKATAEGFAQEKQPKNNTGAGEKKNTNSSALSKDSSAAPASVSKTEMNVLVRNPEIVFVADLTRADAPALVMTTQCELVMKTSAARSLMTAAIKDLKVIACPFIRGKRKNDETTVLHPCQVFFSSTQAPSSPQAMEVSINSLL
;
A
#
# COMPACT_ATOMS: atom_id res chain seq x y z
N SER A 1 4.28 -18.22 21.79
CA SER A 1 3.57 -18.84 20.65
C SER A 1 4.21 -18.40 19.35
N SER A 2 4.22 -19.25 18.32
CA SER A 2 4.73 -18.92 16.98
C SER A 2 3.62 -19.13 15.96
N MET A 3 3.55 -18.27 14.96
CA MET A 3 2.56 -18.31 13.89
C MET A 3 3.26 -18.08 12.55
N LYS A 4 2.81 -18.80 11.52
CA LYS A 4 3.19 -18.54 10.13
C LYS A 4 1.93 -18.55 9.28
N ALA A 5 1.80 -17.57 8.40
CA ALA A 5 0.73 -17.51 7.41
C ALA A 5 1.32 -17.08 6.06
N SER A 6 0.79 -17.64 4.98
CA SER A 6 1.18 -17.28 3.62
C SER A 6 -0.08 -17.13 2.79
N VAL A 7 -0.12 -16.08 1.97
CA VAL A 7 -1.20 -15.78 1.03
C VAL A 7 -0.57 -15.54 -0.32
N GLN A 8 -1.06 -16.24 -1.33
CA GLN A 8 -0.61 -16.10 -2.71
C GLN A 8 -1.81 -15.83 -3.60
N LEU A 9 -1.64 -14.90 -4.54
CA LEU A 9 -2.60 -14.57 -5.57
C LEU A 9 -1.89 -14.67 -6.92
N ASN A 10 -2.25 -15.70 -7.69
CA ASN A 10 -1.68 -15.92 -9.03
C ASN A 10 -1.96 -14.73 -9.96
N THR A 11 -3.22 -14.32 -10.04
CA THR A 11 -3.68 -13.23 -10.93
C THR A 11 -4.91 -12.56 -10.35
N CYS A 12 -5.07 -11.27 -10.64
CA CYS A 12 -6.25 -10.49 -10.33
C CYS A 12 -6.75 -9.84 -11.61
N LEU A 13 -8.05 -9.92 -11.86
CA LEU A 13 -8.70 -9.25 -12.98
C LEU A 13 -9.75 -8.29 -12.45
N LEU A 14 -9.63 -7.02 -12.80
CA LEU A 14 -10.63 -6.00 -12.49
C LEU A 14 -11.16 -5.41 -13.78
N ASP A 15 -12.47 -5.47 -13.95
CA ASP A 15 -13.19 -4.83 -15.05
C ASP A 15 -14.04 -3.67 -14.52
N ASP A 16 -14.03 -2.54 -15.23
CA ASP A 16 -15.06 -1.50 -15.06
C ASP A 16 -16.34 -1.97 -15.76
N LYS A 17 -17.42 -2.09 -14.98
CA LYS A 17 -18.75 -2.54 -15.44
C LYS A 17 -19.79 -1.43 -15.42
N ARG A 18 -19.39 -0.15 -15.33
CA ARG A 18 -20.34 0.96 -15.32
C ARG A 18 -21.18 0.96 -16.61
N PRO A 19 -22.51 0.77 -16.54
CA PRO A 19 -23.35 0.46 -17.71
C PRO A 19 -23.52 1.64 -18.68
N LYS A 20 -23.19 2.86 -18.24
CA LYS A 20 -23.37 4.09 -19.03
C LYS A 20 -22.14 4.49 -19.85
N ILE A 21 -21.03 3.77 -19.74
CA ILE A 21 -19.75 4.15 -20.36
C ILE A 21 -19.36 3.07 -21.37
N LYS A 22 -19.40 3.42 -22.67
CA LYS A 22 -18.84 2.56 -23.73
C LYS A 22 -17.33 2.72 -23.75
N MET A 23 -16.65 1.91 -22.95
CA MET A 23 -15.19 1.91 -22.89
C MET A 23 -14.58 1.14 -24.05
N VAL A 24 -13.40 1.59 -24.49
CA VAL A 24 -12.58 0.87 -25.47
C VAL A 24 -12.07 -0.45 -24.89
N THR A 25 -11.80 -0.46 -23.59
CA THR A 25 -11.52 -1.68 -22.81
C THR A 25 -12.11 -1.53 -21.42
N PRO A 26 -12.85 -2.54 -20.91
CA PRO A 26 -13.31 -2.54 -19.53
C PRO A 26 -12.18 -2.94 -18.57
N ARG A 27 -11.07 -3.52 -19.06
CA ARG A 27 -10.02 -4.11 -18.21
C ARG A 27 -9.19 -3.02 -17.51
N MET A 28 -9.36 -2.88 -16.20
CA MET A 28 -8.66 -1.92 -15.34
C MET A 28 -7.43 -2.53 -14.68
N MET A 29 -7.50 -3.78 -14.22
CA MET A 29 -6.35 -4.47 -13.62
C MET A 29 -6.21 -5.85 -14.23
N LYS A 30 -4.98 -6.23 -14.56
CA LYS A 30 -4.62 -7.60 -14.91
C LYS A 30 -3.16 -7.84 -14.59
N MET A 31 -2.76 -9.09 -14.64
CA MET A 31 -1.36 -9.44 -14.82
C MET A 31 -0.86 -8.98 -16.20
N ARG A 32 0.40 -8.57 -16.29
CA ARG A 32 1.07 -8.24 -17.55
C ARG A 32 1.17 -9.49 -18.43
N PRO A 33 0.97 -9.36 -19.76
CA PRO A 33 1.10 -10.50 -20.66
C PRO A 33 2.52 -11.09 -20.61
N GLY A 34 2.63 -12.41 -20.61
CA GLY A 34 3.92 -13.12 -20.59
C GLY A 34 4.49 -13.38 -19.19
N ALA A 35 3.78 -12.96 -18.13
CA ALA A 35 4.19 -13.18 -16.75
C ALA A 35 3.38 -14.29 -16.05
N GLU A 36 2.56 -15.08 -16.77
CA GLU A 36 1.53 -15.96 -16.20
C GLU A 36 2.09 -17.07 -15.26
N GLN A 37 3.40 -17.33 -15.31
CA GLN A 37 4.09 -18.27 -14.42
C GLN A 37 4.44 -17.68 -13.04
N ASN A 38 4.37 -16.36 -12.90
CA ASN A 38 4.67 -15.66 -11.66
C ASN A 38 3.44 -15.57 -10.74
N MET A 39 3.66 -15.27 -9.47
CA MET A 39 2.58 -14.89 -8.55
C MET A 39 2.43 -13.38 -8.56
N MET A 40 1.24 -12.87 -8.88
CA MET A 40 0.98 -11.43 -8.90
C MET A 40 1.12 -10.79 -7.52
N VAL A 41 0.66 -11.46 -6.46
CA VAL A 41 0.85 -11.02 -5.07
C VAL A 41 1.25 -12.21 -4.20
N GLU A 42 2.23 -12.01 -3.34
CA GLU A 42 2.62 -12.94 -2.30
C GLU A 42 2.81 -12.19 -0.99
N VAL A 43 2.22 -12.70 0.09
CA VAL A 43 2.34 -12.15 1.44
C VAL A 43 2.71 -13.28 2.39
N ASN A 44 3.85 -13.13 3.05
CA ASN A 44 4.36 -14.09 4.03
C ASN A 44 4.48 -13.42 5.39
N TYR A 45 3.68 -13.89 6.34
CA TYR A 45 3.68 -13.44 7.72
C TYR A 45 4.34 -14.49 8.62
N ARG A 46 5.26 -14.04 9.49
CA ARG A 46 5.91 -14.89 10.49
C ARG A 46 5.93 -14.17 11.83
N GLN A 47 5.52 -14.86 12.88
CA GLN A 47 5.59 -14.40 14.26
C GLN A 47 6.34 -15.43 15.10
N GLY A 48 7.34 -14.99 15.85
CA GLY A 48 8.14 -15.83 16.72
C GLY A 48 8.70 -15.06 17.91
N HIS A 49 9.64 -15.70 18.62
CA HIS A 49 10.32 -15.10 19.77
C HIS A 49 11.10 -13.82 19.40
N GLU A 50 11.68 -13.80 18.20
CA GLU A 50 12.45 -12.67 17.69
C GLU A 50 11.61 -11.50 17.19
N GLY A 51 10.27 -11.64 17.15
CA GLY A 51 9.35 -10.62 16.67
C GLY A 51 8.46 -11.07 15.52
N THR A 52 8.00 -10.09 14.74
CA THR A 52 7.07 -10.25 13.62
C THR A 52 7.75 -9.84 12.31
N THR A 53 7.61 -10.64 11.25
CA THR A 53 8.05 -10.31 9.90
C THR A 53 6.88 -10.39 8.92
N LEU A 54 6.77 -9.39 8.04
CA LEU A 54 5.82 -9.34 6.94
C LEU A 54 6.60 -9.12 5.63
N ASP A 55 6.66 -10.14 4.77
CA ASP A 55 7.23 -10.01 3.43
C ASP A 55 6.09 -9.95 2.41
N THR A 56 6.05 -8.89 1.61
CA THR A 56 5.04 -8.66 0.58
C THR A 56 5.73 -8.46 -0.76
N ALA A 57 5.39 -9.27 -1.76
CA ALA A 57 5.80 -9.08 -3.14
C ALA A 57 4.56 -8.82 -4.01
N VAL A 58 4.64 -7.80 -4.86
CA VAL A 58 3.65 -7.50 -5.89
C VAL A 58 4.39 -7.39 -7.21
N GLN A 59 3.98 -8.14 -8.23
CA GLN A 59 4.74 -8.14 -9.47
C GLN A 59 3.89 -8.26 -10.72
N ASP A 60 4.45 -7.74 -11.81
CA ASP A 60 3.91 -7.85 -13.15
C ASP A 60 2.46 -7.36 -13.24
N VAL A 61 2.13 -6.31 -12.49
CA VAL A 61 0.80 -5.71 -12.47
C VAL A 61 0.65 -4.74 -13.62
N TYR A 62 -0.40 -4.91 -14.41
CA TYR A 62 -0.91 -3.87 -15.30
C TYR A 62 -2.10 -3.19 -14.63
N LEU A 63 -2.01 -1.89 -14.43
CA LEU A 63 -3.08 -1.05 -13.91
C LEU A 63 -3.40 0.05 -14.91
N CYS A 64 -4.59 0.00 -15.50
CA CYS A 64 -5.18 1.10 -16.23
C CYS A 64 -5.93 1.99 -15.25
N ALA A 65 -5.36 3.15 -14.96
CA ALA A 65 -5.89 4.13 -14.03
C ALA A 65 -6.51 5.29 -14.81
N SER A 66 -7.84 5.37 -14.85
CA SER A 66 -8.52 6.60 -15.31
C SER A 66 -8.78 7.52 -14.12
N MET A 67 -8.87 8.83 -14.35
CA MET A 67 -9.17 9.80 -13.30
C MET A 67 -10.47 9.47 -12.56
N GLU A 68 -11.53 9.07 -13.29
CA GLU A 68 -12.81 8.68 -12.69
C GLU A 68 -12.72 7.42 -11.82
N PHE A 69 -11.94 6.43 -12.28
CA PHE A 69 -11.69 5.22 -11.52
C PHE A 69 -10.90 5.51 -10.25
N LEU A 70 -9.80 6.26 -10.36
CA LEU A 70 -8.99 6.65 -9.21
C LEU A 70 -9.82 7.45 -8.20
N HIS A 71 -10.70 8.34 -8.66
CA HIS A 71 -11.60 9.09 -7.80
C HIS A 71 -12.59 8.18 -7.07
N THR A 72 -13.16 7.18 -7.76
CA THR A 72 -14.07 6.21 -7.15
C THR A 72 -13.35 5.34 -6.12
N VAL A 73 -12.15 4.86 -6.45
CA VAL A 73 -11.33 4.06 -5.52
C VAL A 73 -10.94 4.89 -4.31
N ALA A 74 -10.47 6.12 -4.51
CA ALA A 74 -10.14 7.03 -3.43
C ALA A 74 -11.35 7.29 -2.52
N ASP A 75 -12.53 7.54 -3.09
CA ASP A 75 -13.77 7.75 -2.33
C ASP A 75 -14.13 6.53 -1.47
N ILE A 76 -14.02 5.30 -2.01
CA ILE A 76 -14.24 4.06 -1.24
C ILE A 76 -13.29 3.99 -0.05
N PHE A 77 -11.99 4.21 -0.25
CA PHE A 77 -11.01 4.14 0.83
C PHE A 77 -11.17 5.26 1.86
N LEU A 78 -11.47 6.47 1.42
CA LEU A 78 -11.71 7.62 2.30
C LEU A 78 -12.98 7.41 3.14
N LYS A 79 -14.07 6.94 2.53
CA LYS A 79 -15.29 6.55 3.24
C LYS A 79 -15.03 5.42 4.22
N ALA A 80 -14.36 4.34 3.80
CA ALA A 80 -14.00 3.24 4.68
C ALA A 80 -13.07 3.66 5.83
N THR A 81 -12.22 4.68 5.63
CA THR A 81 -11.37 5.22 6.71
C THR A 81 -12.17 6.10 7.66
N ALA A 82 -13.09 6.92 7.15
CA ALA A 82 -13.94 7.83 7.92
C ALA A 82 -15.04 7.10 8.70
N GLU A 83 -15.61 6.05 8.12
CA GLU A 83 -16.63 5.19 8.72
C GLU A 83 -16.04 4.17 9.70
N GLY A 84 -14.71 4.07 9.77
CA GLY A 84 -13.93 2.85 9.85
C GLY A 84 -14.30 1.76 10.84
N PHE A 85 -13.26 1.03 11.24
CA PHE A 85 -13.26 0.07 12.33
C PHE A 85 -13.52 0.77 13.68
N ALA A 86 -14.51 1.65 13.74
CA ALA A 86 -15.15 2.08 14.95
C ALA A 86 -15.59 0.80 15.64
N GLN A 87 -14.84 0.45 16.69
CA GLN A 87 -15.35 -0.39 17.76
C GLN A 87 -16.84 -0.09 17.88
N GLU A 88 -17.68 -1.11 17.69
CA GLU A 88 -19.06 -1.05 18.12
C GLU A 88 -19.04 -0.45 19.53
N LYS A 89 -19.46 0.81 19.64
CA LYS A 89 -19.75 1.40 20.94
C LYS A 89 -20.84 0.50 21.49
N GLN A 90 -20.47 -0.38 22.41
CA GLN A 90 -21.44 -1.16 23.16
C GLN A 90 -22.56 -0.21 23.61
N PRO A 91 -23.83 -0.54 23.35
CA PRO A 91 -24.92 0.29 23.84
C PRO A 91 -24.91 0.18 25.36
N LYS A 92 -24.46 1.25 26.04
CA LYS A 92 -24.76 1.45 27.46
C LYS A 92 -26.27 1.66 27.55
N ASN A 93 -26.98 0.61 27.94
CA ASN A 93 -28.37 0.70 28.37
C ASN A 93 -28.46 1.68 29.54
N ASN A 94 -29.01 2.85 29.27
CA ASN A 94 -29.46 3.79 30.29
C ASN A 94 -30.80 3.30 30.84
N THR A 95 -30.79 2.82 32.08
CA THR A 95 -31.97 2.85 32.94
C THR A 95 -31.53 3.20 34.36
N GLY A 96 -32.11 4.27 34.92
CA GLY A 96 -32.18 4.47 36.37
C GLY A 96 -31.48 5.73 36.88
N ALA A 97 -32.28 6.74 37.20
CA ALA A 97 -31.92 7.95 37.91
C ALA A 97 -31.41 7.69 39.34
N GLY A 98 -30.56 8.58 39.86
CA GLY A 98 -30.24 8.64 41.29
C GLY A 98 -28.93 9.35 41.59
N GLU A 99 -29.02 10.62 41.99
CA GLU A 99 -27.93 11.42 42.55
C GLU A 99 -27.28 10.75 43.78
N LYS A 100 -25.93 10.81 43.89
CA LYS A 100 -25.21 11.30 45.09
C LYS A 100 -23.69 11.22 44.96
N LYS A 101 -23.08 12.38 45.22
CA LYS A 101 -21.68 12.68 45.57
C LYS A 101 -21.11 11.74 46.64
N ASN A 102 -19.91 11.17 46.44
CA ASN A 102 -18.93 11.09 47.52
C ASN A 102 -17.47 10.83 47.10
N THR A 103 -16.61 11.37 47.96
CA THR A 103 -15.16 11.57 47.92
C THR A 103 -14.37 10.31 48.34
N ASN A 104 -13.15 10.15 47.80
CA ASN A 104 -11.97 9.40 48.28
C ASN A 104 -12.14 8.01 48.92
N SER A 105 -11.45 6.99 48.39
CA SER A 105 -10.44 6.24 49.15
C SER A 105 -9.68 5.22 48.29
N SER A 106 -8.36 5.31 48.41
CA SER A 106 -7.36 4.33 48.00
C SER A 106 -7.50 3.01 48.76
N ALA A 107 -7.47 1.88 48.06
CA ALA A 107 -7.07 0.61 48.65
C ALA A 107 -6.28 -0.23 47.63
N LEU A 108 -5.10 -0.64 48.06
CA LEU A 108 -4.15 -1.48 47.34
C LEU A 108 -4.77 -2.83 46.97
N SER A 109 -4.51 -3.29 45.74
CA SER A 109 -4.39 -4.71 45.44
C SER A 109 -3.10 -4.91 44.65
N LYS A 110 -2.09 -5.35 45.39
CA LYS A 110 -0.79 -5.78 44.92
C LYS A 110 -0.91 -7.28 44.64
N ASP A 111 -1.15 -7.65 43.40
CA ASP A 111 -0.55 -8.83 42.76
C ASP A 111 -1.08 -8.97 41.33
N SER A 112 -0.24 -8.58 40.38
CA SER A 112 -0.27 -9.16 39.05
C SER A 112 1.18 -9.21 38.62
N SER A 113 1.72 -10.42 38.62
CA SER A 113 3.00 -10.74 38.03
C SER A 113 3.09 -10.05 36.67
N ALA A 114 3.96 -9.04 36.58
CA ALA A 114 4.30 -8.44 35.31
C ALA A 114 4.95 -9.54 34.46
N ALA A 115 4.16 -10.13 33.57
CA ALA A 115 4.72 -10.85 32.44
C ALA A 115 5.67 -9.86 31.74
N PRO A 116 6.92 -10.25 31.44
CA PRO A 116 7.85 -9.32 30.81
C PRO A 116 7.21 -8.84 29.51
N ALA A 117 7.09 -7.51 29.37
CA ALA A 117 6.60 -6.89 28.15
C ALA A 117 7.45 -7.42 26.99
N SER A 118 6.87 -8.29 26.17
CA SER A 118 7.56 -8.87 25.02
C SER A 118 7.96 -7.72 24.10
N VAL A 119 9.25 -7.48 23.95
CA VAL A 119 9.80 -6.48 23.03
C VAL A 119 9.46 -6.93 21.60
N SER A 120 8.36 -6.43 21.04
CA SER A 120 7.95 -6.78 19.69
C SER A 120 8.80 -6.03 18.67
N LYS A 121 9.83 -6.70 18.15
CA LYS A 121 10.48 -6.26 16.91
C LYS A 121 9.53 -6.55 15.75
N THR A 122 9.39 -5.62 14.82
CA THR A 122 8.61 -5.79 13.59
C THR A 122 9.48 -5.47 12.39
N GLU A 123 9.45 -6.32 11.38
CA GLU A 123 10.12 -6.11 10.09
C GLU A 123 9.09 -6.25 8.97
N MET A 124 9.03 -5.26 8.08
CA MET A 124 8.16 -5.27 6.91
C MET A 124 9.01 -5.05 5.67
N ASN A 125 8.96 -6.01 4.75
CA ASN A 125 9.62 -5.97 3.46
C ASN A 125 8.55 -5.89 2.37
N VAL A 126 8.62 -4.88 1.51
CA VAL A 126 7.73 -4.75 0.35
C VAL A 126 8.57 -4.66 -0.92
N LEU A 127 8.21 -5.45 -1.90
CA LEU A 127 8.85 -5.51 -3.20
C LEU A 127 7.78 -5.37 -4.28
N VAL A 128 7.95 -4.38 -5.16
CA VAL A 128 7.08 -4.14 -6.30
C VAL A 128 7.91 -4.27 -7.58
N ARG A 129 7.67 -5.31 -8.37
CA ARG A 129 8.46 -5.59 -9.60
C ARG A 129 7.63 -5.40 -10.86
N ASN A 130 8.24 -4.73 -11.84
CA ASN A 130 7.68 -4.55 -13.18
C ASN A 130 6.22 -4.05 -13.27
N PRO A 131 5.69 -3.19 -12.37
CA PRO A 131 4.39 -2.57 -12.59
C PRO A 131 4.38 -1.77 -13.88
N GLU A 132 3.26 -1.82 -14.60
CA GLU A 132 2.92 -0.92 -15.68
C GLU A 132 1.62 -0.20 -15.32
N ILE A 133 1.74 1.08 -14.97
CA ILE A 133 0.61 1.92 -14.60
C ILE A 133 0.32 2.88 -15.74
N VAL A 134 -0.90 2.81 -16.28
CA VAL A 134 -1.34 3.60 -17.44
C VAL A 134 -2.39 4.59 -16.98
N PHE A 135 -2.01 5.87 -16.89
CA PHE A 135 -2.93 6.97 -16.63
C PHE A 135 -3.61 7.39 -17.93
N VAL A 136 -4.90 7.07 -18.09
CA VAL A 136 -5.64 7.34 -19.33
C VAL A 136 -6.52 8.57 -19.17
N ALA A 137 -6.46 9.49 -20.13
CA ALA A 137 -7.27 10.71 -20.11
C ALA A 137 -8.77 10.41 -20.30
N ASP A 138 -9.11 9.48 -21.20
CA ASP A 138 -10.50 9.11 -21.51
C ASP A 138 -10.58 7.63 -21.95
N LEU A 139 -11.31 6.81 -21.19
CA LEU A 139 -11.47 5.38 -21.48
C LEU A 139 -12.46 5.08 -22.62
N THR A 140 -13.23 6.06 -23.06
CA THR A 140 -14.22 5.93 -24.15
C THR A 140 -13.60 6.13 -25.53
N ARG A 141 -12.37 6.67 -25.58
CA ARG A 141 -11.70 7.08 -26.81
C ARG A 141 -10.49 6.22 -27.13
N ALA A 142 -10.50 5.58 -28.31
CA ALA A 142 -9.41 4.70 -28.74
C ALA A 142 -8.14 5.46 -29.19
N ASP A 143 -8.23 6.78 -29.30
CA ASP A 143 -7.15 7.72 -29.61
C ASP A 143 -6.77 8.56 -28.37
N ALA A 144 -7.31 8.24 -27.19
CA ALA A 144 -7.01 8.98 -25.98
C ALA A 144 -5.50 8.95 -25.67
N PRO A 145 -4.92 10.08 -25.25
CA PRO A 145 -3.56 10.10 -24.73
C PRO A 145 -3.52 9.41 -23.36
N ALA A 146 -2.35 8.83 -23.06
CA ALA A 146 -2.07 8.21 -21.77
C ALA A 146 -0.63 8.48 -21.33
N LEU A 147 -0.43 8.51 -20.01
CA LEU A 147 0.90 8.42 -19.42
C LEU A 147 1.13 6.99 -18.97
N VAL A 148 2.23 6.38 -19.40
CA VAL A 148 2.65 5.05 -18.94
C VAL A 148 3.83 5.22 -18.00
N MET A 149 3.66 4.77 -16.76
CA MET A 149 4.69 4.73 -15.73
C MET A 149 5.13 3.29 -15.50
N THR A 150 6.43 3.07 -15.53
CA THR A 150 7.08 1.81 -15.11
C THR A 150 8.12 2.12 -14.05
N THR A 151 8.33 1.18 -13.14
CA THR A 151 9.29 1.34 -12.03
C THR A 151 9.57 -0.03 -11.40
N GLN A 152 10.49 -0.07 -10.43
CA GLN A 152 10.61 -1.14 -9.45
C GLN A 152 10.75 -0.50 -8.07
N CYS A 153 10.03 -0.99 -7.07
CA CYS A 153 10.09 -0.43 -5.72
C CYS A 153 10.51 -1.48 -4.69
N GLU A 154 11.35 -1.08 -3.76
CA GLU A 154 11.74 -1.87 -2.59
C GLU A 154 11.51 -1.00 -1.34
N LEU A 155 10.98 -1.59 -0.28
CA LEU A 155 10.80 -0.97 1.02
C LEU A 155 11.18 -1.97 2.11
N VAL A 156 11.98 -1.52 3.05
CA VAL A 156 12.30 -2.23 4.29
C VAL A 156 11.98 -1.30 5.44
N MET A 157 11.14 -1.75 6.36
CA MET A 157 10.81 -1.06 7.60
C MET A 157 11.11 -1.98 8.77
N LYS A 158 11.90 -1.49 9.74
CA LYS A 158 12.27 -2.23 10.94
C LYS A 158 11.92 -1.37 12.15
N THR A 159 11.04 -1.86 13.00
CA THR A 159 10.61 -1.16 14.21
C THR A 159 10.93 -1.99 15.43
N SER A 160 11.46 -1.35 16.45
CA SER A 160 11.75 -1.92 17.76
C SER A 160 11.48 -0.84 18.82
N ALA A 161 11.46 -1.23 20.10
CA ALA A 161 11.30 -0.29 21.20
C ALA A 161 12.38 0.82 21.22
N ALA A 162 13.58 0.53 20.70
CA ALA A 162 14.69 1.47 20.73
C ALA A 162 14.75 2.39 19.49
N ARG A 163 14.30 1.89 18.33
CA ARG A 163 14.47 2.57 17.04
C ARG A 163 13.51 2.04 16.00
N SER A 164 13.05 2.95 15.14
CA SER A 164 12.43 2.66 13.85
C SER A 164 13.38 3.07 12.71
N LEU A 165 13.56 2.19 11.73
CA LEU A 165 14.34 2.40 10.52
C LEU A 165 13.45 2.12 9.32
N MET A 166 13.53 2.97 8.30
CA MET A 166 12.86 2.78 7.03
C MET A 166 13.84 3.06 5.90
N THR A 167 13.84 2.20 4.88
CA THR A 167 14.60 2.42 3.64
C THR A 167 13.70 2.06 2.48
N ALA A 168 13.60 2.94 1.50
CA ALA A 168 12.88 2.67 0.26
C ALA A 168 13.74 3.05 -0.95
N ALA A 169 13.59 2.29 -2.02
CA ALA A 169 14.24 2.56 -3.29
C ALA A 169 13.20 2.42 -4.42
N ILE A 170 13.14 3.42 -5.28
CA ILE A 170 12.41 3.40 -6.54
C ILE A 170 13.49 3.35 -7.63
N LYS A 171 13.48 2.29 -8.44
CA LYS A 171 14.45 2.05 -9.51
C LYS A 171 13.75 2.14 -10.85
N ASP A 172 14.49 2.61 -11.85
CA ASP A 172 14.04 2.67 -13.25
C ASP A 172 12.69 3.37 -13.41
N LEU A 173 12.43 4.41 -12.60
CA LEU A 173 11.20 5.20 -12.70
C LEU A 173 11.21 5.93 -14.04
N LYS A 174 10.31 5.52 -14.93
CA LYS A 174 10.17 6.07 -16.29
C LYS A 174 8.72 6.45 -16.53
N VAL A 175 8.52 7.60 -17.16
CA VAL A 175 7.19 8.06 -17.59
C VAL A 175 7.24 8.46 -19.05
N ILE A 176 6.33 7.91 -19.86
CA ILE A 176 6.16 8.27 -21.26
C ILE A 176 4.72 8.72 -21.51
N ALA A 177 4.54 9.69 -22.41
CA ALA A 177 3.26 10.04 -23.01
C ALA A 177 3.11 9.29 -24.33
N CYS A 178 1.98 8.62 -24.53
CA CYS A 178 1.71 7.85 -25.74
C CYS A 178 0.20 7.64 -25.95
N PRO A 179 -0.24 7.22 -27.15
CA PRO A 179 -1.60 6.73 -27.34
C PRO A 179 -1.92 5.58 -26.38
N PHE A 180 -3.13 5.59 -25.83
CA PHE A 180 -3.61 4.57 -24.89
C PHE A 180 -3.47 3.15 -25.47
N ILE A 181 -3.94 2.98 -26.71
CA ILE A 181 -3.88 1.70 -27.41
C ILE A 181 -2.44 1.38 -27.83
N ARG A 182 -1.85 0.35 -27.21
CA ARG A 182 -0.47 -0.09 -27.45
C ARG A 182 -0.13 -0.24 -28.94
N GLY A 183 -1.04 -0.79 -29.74
CA GLY A 183 -0.83 -0.97 -31.18
C GLY A 183 -0.62 0.33 -31.98
N LYS A 184 -1.05 1.48 -31.43
CA LYS A 184 -0.92 2.80 -32.07
C LYS A 184 0.35 3.57 -31.66
N ARG A 185 1.14 3.06 -30.71
CA ARG A 185 2.30 3.79 -30.15
C ARG A 185 3.53 3.85 -31.06
N LYS A 186 3.55 3.11 -32.17
CA LYS A 186 4.77 2.74 -32.92
C LYS A 186 5.74 3.88 -33.30
N ASN A 187 5.35 5.15 -33.27
CA ASN A 187 6.24 6.31 -33.38
C ASN A 187 5.76 7.54 -32.57
N ASP A 188 4.81 7.35 -31.66
CA ASP A 188 4.13 8.44 -30.94
C ASP A 188 4.31 8.24 -29.43
N GLU A 189 5.58 8.13 -29.03
CA GLU A 189 5.97 8.09 -27.63
C GLU A 189 6.88 9.26 -27.33
N THR A 190 6.50 10.07 -26.35
CA THR A 190 7.30 11.17 -25.84
C THR A 190 7.76 10.83 -24.44
N THR A 191 9.07 10.84 -24.18
CA THR A 191 9.59 10.67 -22.81
C THR A 191 9.25 11.91 -22.00
N VAL A 192 8.49 11.74 -20.92
CA VAL A 192 8.13 12.81 -19.98
C VAL A 192 9.12 12.84 -18.83
N LEU A 193 9.49 11.66 -18.32
CA LEU A 193 10.51 11.48 -17.30
C LEU A 193 11.51 10.44 -17.79
N HIS A 194 12.75 10.88 -17.97
CA HIS A 194 13.86 9.97 -18.22
C HIS A 194 14.08 9.06 -17.00
N PRO A 195 14.53 7.81 -17.21
CA PRO A 195 14.74 6.87 -16.13
C PRO A 195 15.56 7.47 -14.98
N CYS A 196 15.03 7.40 -13.77
CA CYS A 196 15.71 7.87 -12.57
C CYS A 196 15.52 6.89 -11.40
N GLN A 197 16.33 7.08 -10.37
CA GLN A 197 16.23 6.35 -9.11
C GLN A 197 15.96 7.33 -7.98
N VAL A 198 15.10 6.93 -7.06
CA VAL A 198 14.82 7.68 -5.84
C VAL A 198 15.14 6.78 -4.66
N PHE A 199 16.00 7.25 -3.76
CA PHE A 199 16.26 6.57 -2.50
C PHE A 199 15.72 7.39 -1.36
N PHE A 200 15.17 6.70 -0.38
CA PHE A 200 14.66 7.26 0.84
C PHE A 200 15.22 6.47 2.02
N SER A 201 15.72 7.17 3.02
CA SER A 201 16.08 6.57 4.30
C SER A 201 15.46 7.40 5.43
N SER A 202 15.03 6.74 6.49
CA SER A 202 14.58 7.42 7.70
C SER A 202 14.92 6.62 8.94
N THR A 203 15.33 7.34 9.98
CA THR A 203 15.62 6.78 11.30
C THR A 203 14.94 7.61 12.37
N GLN A 204 14.29 6.96 13.33
CA GLN A 204 13.64 7.59 14.47
C GLN A 204 13.92 6.79 15.74
N ALA A 205 14.45 7.45 16.77
CA ALA A 205 14.50 6.93 18.13
C ALA A 205 13.47 7.66 19.01
N PRO A 206 12.99 7.08 20.13
CA PRO A 206 11.91 7.66 20.93
C PRO A 206 12.14 9.10 21.43
N SER A 207 13.40 9.46 21.67
CA SER A 207 13.81 10.76 22.21
C SER A 207 14.50 11.67 21.19
N SER A 208 14.60 11.26 19.92
CA SER A 208 15.25 12.04 18.88
C SER A 208 14.24 12.48 17.81
N PRO A 209 14.44 13.65 17.19
CA PRO A 209 13.75 13.98 15.95
C PRO A 209 13.96 12.87 14.91
N GLN A 210 12.99 12.72 14.02
CA GLN A 210 13.11 11.81 12.89
C GLN A 210 14.14 12.38 11.91
N ALA A 211 15.17 11.61 11.60
CA ALA A 211 16.11 11.91 10.52
C ALA A 211 15.58 11.29 9.23
N MET A 212 15.62 12.06 8.14
CA MET A 212 15.16 11.63 6.81
C MET A 212 16.16 12.08 5.75
N GLU A 213 16.40 11.22 4.79
CA GLU A 213 17.22 11.51 3.61
C GLU A 213 16.46 11.08 2.36
N VAL A 214 16.45 11.93 1.35
CA VAL A 214 15.92 11.65 0.03
C VAL A 214 17.01 11.98 -0.98
N SER A 215 17.34 11.05 -1.86
CA SER A 215 18.23 11.30 -3.00
C SER A 215 17.58 10.88 -4.30
N ILE A 216 17.83 11.65 -5.35
CA ILE A 216 17.30 11.41 -6.70
C ILE A 216 18.48 11.39 -7.66
N ASN A 217 18.68 10.26 -8.33
CA ASN A 217 19.77 10.06 -9.27
C ASN A 217 19.19 9.85 -10.67
N SER A 218 19.68 10.62 -11.64
CA SER A 218 19.39 10.35 -13.06
C SER A 218 20.15 9.11 -13.53
N LEU A 219 19.56 8.32 -14.43
CA LEU A 219 20.21 7.19 -15.11
C LEU A 219 20.62 7.51 -16.56
N LEU A 220 20.69 8.80 -16.88
CA LEU A 220 21.13 9.33 -18.17
C LEU A 220 22.65 9.39 -18.31
#